data_AF-A0A931FYR7-F1
#
_entry.id   AF-A0A931FYR7-F1
#
_cell.length_a   1.000
_cell.length_b   1.000
_cell.length_c   1.000
_cell.angle_alpha   90.00
_cell.angle_beta   90.00
_cell.angle_gamma   90.00
#
_symmetry.space_group_name_H-M   'P 1'
#
loop_
_entity.id
_entity.type
_entity.pdbx_description
1 polymer ?
#
loop_
_entity_poly.entity_id
_entity_poly.type
_entity_poly.pdbx_seq_one_letter_code
_entity_poly.pdbx_strand_id
1 'polypeptide(L)'
;MGTSPRPPNPTFSECRRAYRSVRRSPFGRAAVAANRPRSVTGLTRDRAPLPVQIYAAARQGTLIWRSPDSFALLRPPGGAAPRLPELGSTAKILSALDRHWAFVTFLAPPVVGLCLALLIALVSPMAAVITVLISVGWVTLLQVSTVTKIIVDVAILIGKRRLPVAESNASEQVADEFWSVSLCHAETDGEVVALLEAAQQQRRADTLIILRQGLTTEAARTAPRVLAERLGEDAGIYLMAKQDYPTLSVPDPQPRAGISFVATFVCGVGAALAATALFVSETERAACAQECSGRPATYSTALAWLLRNLLLIPGGDAGPATLRARVIGVLFVALGAVTMAVLLTALIRTPLRNEQREIESSIVRRWNGALALSRVRDTVSPPMAVVAFGAVAIQVSHFLHGLPIRREESPG
;
A
#
# COMPACT_ATOMS: atom_id res chain seq x y z
N MET A 1 -17.87 -19.57 31.92
CA MET A 1 -16.94 -19.41 30.78
C MET A 1 -15.54 -19.23 31.33
N GLY A 2 -14.69 -20.27 31.27
CA GLY A 2 -13.29 -20.13 31.69
C GLY A 2 -12.56 -19.25 30.69
N THR A 3 -11.99 -18.14 31.16
CA THR A 3 -11.09 -17.32 30.35
C THR A 3 -9.85 -18.17 30.08
N SER A 4 -9.76 -18.76 28.89
CA SER A 4 -8.52 -19.42 28.47
C SER A 4 -7.37 -18.43 28.66
N PRO A 5 -6.30 -18.79 29.40
CA PRO A 5 -5.24 -17.86 29.73
C PRO A 5 -4.71 -17.24 28.44
N ARG A 6 -4.74 -15.91 28.37
CA ARG A 6 -4.22 -15.17 27.22
C ARG A 6 -2.75 -15.57 27.05
N PRO A 7 -2.32 -16.01 25.85
CA PRO A 7 -0.92 -16.38 25.65
C PRO A 7 -0.02 -15.19 26.00
N PRO A 8 1.15 -15.43 26.61
CA PRO A 8 2.05 -14.36 27.02
C PRO A 8 2.44 -13.52 25.80
N ASN A 9 2.40 -12.20 25.96
CA ASN A 9 2.83 -11.29 24.90
C ASN A 9 4.34 -11.44 24.66
N PRO A 10 4.80 -11.63 23.41
CA PRO A 10 6.23 -11.71 23.14
C PRO A 10 6.96 -10.42 23.52
N THR A 11 8.16 -10.61 24.04
CA THR A 11 9.15 -9.54 24.22
C THR A 11 9.70 -9.07 22.87
N PHE A 12 10.25 -7.86 22.83
CA PHE A 12 10.83 -7.34 21.58
C PHE A 12 12.03 -8.18 21.08
N SER A 13 12.79 -8.79 21.99
CA SER A 13 13.89 -9.70 21.63
C SER A 13 13.36 -10.97 20.94
N GLU A 14 12.24 -11.53 21.40
CA GLU A 14 11.56 -12.64 20.74
C GLU A 14 11.00 -12.24 19.37
N CYS A 15 10.42 -11.05 19.22
CA CYS A 15 10.01 -10.54 17.90
C CYS A 15 11.20 -10.41 16.94
N ARG A 16 12.40 -10.02 17.44
CA ARG A 16 13.63 -10.00 16.63
C ARG A 16 14.09 -11.40 16.25
N ARG A 17 13.96 -12.39 17.15
CA ARG A 17 14.25 -13.80 16.83
C ARG A 17 13.29 -14.32 15.76
N ALA A 18 11.99 -14.07 15.91
CA ALA A 18 10.98 -14.44 14.94
C ALA A 18 11.26 -13.86 13.54
N TYR A 19 11.63 -12.58 13.46
CA TYR A 19 12.06 -11.99 12.20
C TYR A 19 13.27 -12.69 11.58
N ARG A 20 14.27 -13.12 12.38
CA ARG A 20 15.42 -13.87 11.85
C ARG A 20 14.99 -15.23 11.31
N SER A 21 14.03 -15.89 11.96
CA SER A 21 13.47 -17.15 11.50
C SER A 21 12.75 -16.99 10.17
N VAL A 22 11.84 -16.01 10.08
CA VAL A 22 11.21 -15.60 8.82
C VAL A 22 12.25 -15.28 7.75
N ARG A 23 13.34 -14.57 8.06
CA ARG A 23 14.35 -14.22 7.05
C ARG A 23 15.14 -15.42 6.52
N ARG A 24 15.24 -16.50 7.31
CA ARG A 24 15.95 -17.74 6.96
C ARG A 24 15.06 -18.72 6.18
N SER A 25 13.74 -18.58 6.28
CA SER A 25 12.80 -19.48 5.62
C SER A 25 12.83 -19.32 4.08
N PRO A 26 12.44 -20.36 3.32
CA PRO A 26 12.51 -20.35 1.85
C PRO A 26 11.81 -19.15 1.19
N PHE A 27 10.65 -18.74 1.72
CA PHE A 27 9.86 -17.63 1.18
C PHE A 27 9.96 -16.34 2.01
N GLY A 28 10.89 -16.30 2.97
CA GLY A 28 11.07 -15.20 3.91
C GLY A 28 11.23 -13.83 3.25
N ARG A 29 12.04 -13.75 2.20
CA ARG A 29 12.30 -12.49 1.48
C ARG A 29 11.03 -11.94 0.82
N ALA A 30 10.23 -12.81 0.20
CA ALA A 30 8.97 -12.43 -0.44
C ALA A 30 7.94 -11.98 0.61
N ALA A 31 7.81 -12.72 1.71
CA ALA A 31 6.90 -12.37 2.80
C ALA A 31 7.26 -11.05 3.49
N VAL A 32 8.56 -10.79 3.72
CA VAL A 32 9.03 -9.50 4.22
C VAL A 32 8.75 -8.38 3.22
N ALA A 33 8.89 -8.63 1.92
CA ALA A 33 8.59 -7.63 0.90
C ALA A 33 7.09 -7.31 0.81
N ALA A 34 6.23 -8.32 0.94
CA ALA A 34 4.77 -8.15 0.95
C ALA A 34 4.28 -7.40 2.20
N ASN A 35 4.81 -7.72 3.38
CA ASN A 35 4.45 -7.01 4.63
C ASN A 35 5.15 -5.64 4.77
N ARG A 36 6.14 -5.36 3.93
CA ARG A 36 6.85 -4.07 3.89
C ARG A 36 6.99 -3.64 2.44
N PRO A 37 5.93 -3.18 1.77
CA PRO A 37 6.08 -2.68 0.41
C PRO A 37 7.07 -1.52 0.38
N ARG A 38 7.79 -1.39 -0.74
CA ARG A 38 8.62 -0.20 -0.97
C ARG A 38 7.69 0.97 -1.21
N SER A 39 8.04 2.13 -0.64
CA SER A 39 7.31 3.36 -0.85
C SER A 39 7.32 3.80 -2.31
N VAL A 40 6.50 4.81 -2.61
CA VAL A 40 6.51 5.51 -3.90
C VAL A 40 7.92 6.01 -4.27
N THR A 41 8.74 6.34 -3.28
CA THR A 41 10.13 6.77 -3.47
C THR A 41 11.09 5.62 -3.76
N GLY A 42 10.71 4.37 -3.45
CA GLY A 42 11.53 3.17 -3.62
C GLY A 42 12.72 3.03 -2.66
N LEU A 43 13.15 4.14 -2.06
CA LEU A 43 14.25 4.21 -1.09
C LEU A 43 13.83 3.72 0.29
N THR A 44 12.61 4.03 0.69
CA THR A 44 12.06 3.65 1.99
C THR A 44 11.03 2.56 1.84
N ARG A 45 10.67 1.95 2.97
CA ARG A 45 9.55 0.99 3.05
C ARG A 45 8.38 1.72 3.68
N ASP A 46 7.16 1.43 3.24
CA ASP A 46 5.96 2.09 3.77
C ASP A 46 5.62 1.68 5.20
N ARG A 47 6.10 0.50 5.61
CA ARG A 47 5.83 -0.11 6.91
C ARG A 47 7.07 -0.24 7.78
N ALA A 48 6.85 -0.26 9.10
CA ALA A 48 7.90 -0.41 10.09
C ALA A 48 8.66 -1.73 9.93
N PRO A 49 9.89 -1.88 10.47
CA PRO A 49 10.60 -3.15 10.51
C PRO A 49 9.73 -4.27 11.08
N LEU A 50 9.84 -5.48 10.52
CA LEU A 50 8.96 -6.60 10.91
C LEU A 50 8.96 -6.91 12.42
N PRO A 51 10.08 -6.81 13.17
CA PRO A 51 10.02 -6.96 14.63
C PRO A 51 9.08 -5.96 15.32
N VAL A 52 9.02 -4.71 14.81
CA VAL A 52 8.10 -3.68 15.33
C VAL A 52 6.66 -4.02 14.97
N GLN A 53 6.41 -4.54 13.76
CA GLN A 53 5.06 -4.99 13.36
C GLN A 53 4.56 -6.14 14.22
N ILE A 54 5.38 -7.17 14.45
CA ILE A 54 5.04 -8.31 15.31
C ILE A 54 4.77 -7.83 16.74
N TYR A 55 5.64 -6.96 17.28
CA TYR A 55 5.46 -6.39 18.61
C TYR A 55 4.18 -5.54 18.72
N ALA A 56 3.90 -4.70 17.73
CA ALA A 56 2.67 -3.91 17.68
C ALA A 56 1.44 -4.81 17.60
N ALA A 57 1.48 -5.86 16.80
CA ALA A 57 0.38 -6.80 16.65
C ALA A 57 0.09 -7.60 17.92
N ALA A 58 1.11 -7.99 18.68
CA ALA A 58 0.93 -8.58 20.00
C ALA A 58 0.13 -7.65 20.92
N ARG A 59 0.52 -6.37 20.98
CA ARG A 59 -0.17 -5.35 21.79
C ARG A 59 -1.58 -5.04 21.30
N GLN A 60 -1.82 -5.17 20.00
CA GLN A 60 -3.13 -5.00 19.36
C GLN A 60 -4.00 -6.26 19.44
N GLY A 61 -3.49 -7.37 19.97
CA GLY A 61 -4.17 -8.65 19.97
C GLY A 61 -4.45 -9.18 18.57
N THR A 62 -3.65 -8.78 17.57
CA THR A 62 -3.69 -9.23 16.17
C THR A 62 -2.58 -10.24 15.84
N LEU A 63 -1.87 -10.74 16.85
CA LEU A 63 -0.87 -11.78 16.70
C LEU A 63 -1.37 -13.08 17.32
N ILE A 64 -1.32 -14.18 16.57
CA ILE A 64 -1.40 -15.54 17.10
C ILE A 64 0.03 -15.98 17.34
N TRP A 65 0.40 -16.17 18.60
CA TRP A 65 1.78 -16.46 19.00
C TRP A 65 1.86 -17.78 19.76
N ARG A 66 2.69 -18.70 19.27
CA ARG A 66 3.09 -19.92 19.99
C ARG A 66 4.57 -19.89 20.36
N SER A 67 5.41 -19.53 19.39
CA SER A 67 6.86 -19.41 19.57
C SER A 67 7.46 -18.44 18.55
N PRO A 68 8.76 -18.10 18.65
CA PRO A 68 9.45 -17.34 17.60
C PRO A 68 9.44 -18.01 16.21
N ASP A 69 9.22 -19.33 16.16
CA ASP A 69 9.23 -20.13 14.94
C ASP A 69 7.81 -20.56 14.51
N SER A 70 6.78 -20.15 15.27
CA SER A 70 5.38 -20.54 15.04
C SER A 70 4.42 -19.41 15.43
N PHE A 71 4.01 -18.60 14.45
CA PHE A 71 3.13 -17.44 14.65
C PHE A 71 2.40 -17.00 13.37
N ALA A 72 1.29 -16.26 13.55
CA ALA A 72 0.52 -15.65 12.46
C ALA A 72 0.13 -14.20 12.77
N LEU A 73 0.35 -13.30 11.81
CA LEU A 73 0.01 -11.89 11.88
C LEU A 73 -1.34 -11.64 11.20
N LEU A 74 -2.30 -11.11 11.96
CA LEU A 74 -3.63 -10.78 11.48
C LEU A 74 -3.74 -9.30 11.14
N ARG A 75 -4.43 -9.01 10.05
CA ARG A 75 -4.79 -7.67 9.61
C ARG A 75 -6.32 -7.52 9.66
N PRO A 76 -6.82 -6.45 10.31
CA PRO A 76 -8.25 -6.15 10.35
C PRO A 76 -8.74 -5.62 9.00
N PRO A 77 -10.05 -5.77 8.70
CA PRO A 77 -10.65 -5.19 7.51
C PRO A 77 -10.57 -3.66 7.52
N GLY A 78 -10.45 -3.07 6.33
CA GLY A 78 -10.30 -1.64 6.04
C GLY A 78 -8.98 -1.07 6.54
N GLY A 79 -8.07 -1.93 7.00
CA GLY A 79 -6.96 -1.54 7.86
C GLY A 79 -7.41 -0.76 9.10
N ALA A 80 -8.68 -0.87 9.52
CA ALA A 80 -9.18 -0.15 10.69
C ALA A 80 -8.43 -0.68 11.92
N ALA A 81 -7.92 0.21 12.77
CA ALA A 81 -7.38 -0.24 14.05
C ALA A 81 -8.50 -1.02 14.76
N PRO A 82 -8.22 -2.20 15.33
CA PRO A 82 -9.24 -2.96 16.05
C PRO A 82 -9.90 -2.02 17.06
N ARG A 83 -11.23 -1.92 17.03
CA ARG A 83 -12.00 -1.18 18.05
C ARG A 83 -11.99 -1.99 19.34
N LEU A 84 -10.79 -2.17 19.91
CA LEU A 84 -10.62 -2.72 21.23
C LEU A 84 -10.68 -1.52 22.18
N PRO A 85 -11.73 -1.40 23.01
CA PRO A 85 -11.95 -0.25 23.88
C PRO A 85 -10.78 0.02 24.85
N GLU A 86 -9.91 -0.96 25.06
CA GLU A 86 -8.80 -0.92 26.02
C GLU A 86 -7.41 -0.84 25.38
N LEU A 87 -7.29 -0.43 24.11
CA LEU A 87 -5.95 -0.22 23.54
C LEU A 87 -5.29 0.97 24.25
N GLY A 88 -4.33 0.65 25.12
CA GLY A 88 -3.46 1.62 25.77
C GLY A 88 -2.78 2.55 24.76
N SER A 89 -2.41 3.75 25.21
CA SER A 89 -1.77 4.80 24.38
C SER A 89 -0.58 4.27 23.55
N THR A 90 0.21 3.36 24.12
CA THR A 90 1.33 2.70 23.45
C THR A 90 0.91 1.97 22.17
N ALA A 91 -0.20 1.24 22.17
CA ALA A 91 -0.65 0.49 21.01
C ALA A 91 -1.12 1.41 19.87
N LYS A 92 -1.72 2.56 20.21
CA LYS A 92 -2.09 3.60 19.24
C LYS A 92 -0.86 4.23 18.61
N ILE A 93 0.15 4.57 19.42
CA ILE A 93 1.43 5.13 18.93
C ILE A 93 2.13 4.13 18.00
N LEU A 94 2.22 2.85 18.39
CA LEU A 94 2.82 1.81 17.55
C LEU A 94 2.05 1.61 16.24
N SER A 95 0.72 1.65 16.28
CA SER A 95 -0.10 1.59 15.06
C SER A 95 0.14 2.78 14.14
N ALA A 96 0.23 3.98 14.70
CA ALA A 96 0.50 5.20 13.94
C ALA A 96 1.91 5.16 13.35
N LEU A 97 2.90 4.69 14.11
CA LEU A 97 4.29 4.54 13.69
C LEU A 97 4.43 3.54 12.54
N ASP A 98 3.72 2.39 12.60
CA ASP A 98 3.73 1.42 11.51
C ASP A 98 3.10 1.99 10.23
N ARG A 99 1.93 2.62 10.35
CA ARG A 99 1.19 3.18 9.20
C ARG A 99 1.93 4.35 8.54
N HIS A 100 2.61 5.17 9.32
CA HIS A 100 3.31 6.36 8.85
C HIS A 100 4.82 6.19 8.86
N TRP A 101 5.32 4.95 8.77
CA TRP A 101 6.77 4.69 8.86
C TRP A 101 7.56 5.40 7.77
N ALA A 102 7.03 5.45 6.54
CA ALA A 102 7.65 6.22 5.45
C ALA A 102 7.76 7.71 5.80
N PHE A 103 6.70 8.31 6.36
CA PHE A 103 6.71 9.70 6.80
C PHE A 103 7.70 9.94 7.93
N VAL A 104 7.77 9.03 8.90
CA VAL A 104 8.75 9.12 10.00
C VAL A 104 10.17 9.01 9.47
N THR A 105 10.45 8.08 8.56
CA THR A 105 11.79 7.94 7.94
C THR A 105 12.16 9.16 7.10
N PHE A 106 11.17 9.79 6.47
CA PHE A 106 11.35 11.00 5.67
C PHE A 106 11.58 12.25 6.54
N LEU A 107 10.71 12.48 7.52
CA LEU A 107 10.63 13.73 8.28
C LEU A 107 11.44 13.72 9.58
N ALA A 108 11.66 12.58 10.22
CA ALA A 108 12.37 12.55 11.49
C ALA A 108 13.82 13.04 11.37
N PRO A 109 14.64 12.60 10.38
CA PRO A 109 16.01 13.10 10.24
C PRO A 109 16.12 14.63 10.10
N PRO A 110 15.37 15.31 9.20
CA PRO A 110 15.48 16.77 9.09
C PRO A 110 14.90 17.49 10.29
N VAL A 111 13.81 17.00 10.92
CA VAL A 111 13.27 17.65 12.14
C VAL A 111 14.28 17.56 13.29
N VAL A 112 14.86 16.38 13.52
CA VAL A 112 15.90 16.20 14.55
C VAL A 112 17.12 17.06 14.24
N GLY A 113 17.55 17.10 12.98
CA GLY A 113 18.66 17.95 12.53
C GLY A 113 18.39 19.44 12.74
N LEU A 114 17.19 19.93 12.43
CA LEU A 114 16.80 21.33 12.65
C LEU A 114 16.71 21.67 14.14
N CYS A 115 16.12 20.80 14.98
CA CYS A 115 16.12 21.00 16.43
C CYS A 115 17.54 21.04 17.00
N LEU A 116 18.42 20.14 16.51
CA LEU A 116 19.83 20.13 16.91
C LEU A 116 20.56 21.40 16.45
N ALA A 117 20.27 21.90 15.24
CA ALA A 117 20.83 23.14 14.74
C ALA A 117 20.46 24.34 15.61
N LEU A 118 19.22 24.41 16.12
CA LEU A 118 18.80 25.46 17.06
C LEU A 118 19.64 25.44 18.35
N LEU A 119 19.91 24.25 18.89
CA LEU A 119 20.76 24.10 20.08
C LEU A 119 22.22 24.46 19.79
N ILE A 120 22.76 24.01 18.64
CA ILE A 120 24.14 24.29 18.22
C ILE A 120 24.34 25.78 17.94
N ALA A 121 23.32 26.50 17.46
CA ALA A 121 23.39 27.92 17.15
C ALA A 121 23.76 28.78 18.36
N LEU A 122 23.47 28.30 19.57
CA LEU A 122 23.85 28.96 20.83
C LEU A 122 25.36 28.95 21.07
N VAL A 123 26.10 28.01 20.46
CA VAL A 123 27.54 27.80 20.68
C VAL A 123 28.35 28.14 19.43
N SER A 124 27.88 27.74 18.25
CA SER A 124 28.55 27.97 16.97
C SER A 124 27.54 28.19 15.85
N PRO A 125 27.37 29.44 15.37
CA PRO A 125 26.42 29.71 14.29
C PRO A 125 26.81 29.01 12.99
N MET A 126 28.11 28.86 12.70
CA MET A 126 28.56 28.16 11.50
C MET A 126 28.22 26.67 11.54
N ALA A 127 28.41 26.00 12.68
CA ALA A 127 28.04 24.60 12.84
C ALA A 127 26.52 24.41 12.69
N ALA A 128 25.71 25.34 13.22
CA ALA A 128 24.27 25.31 13.04
C ALA A 128 23.86 25.43 11.56
N VAL A 129 24.48 26.33 10.79
CA VAL A 129 24.26 26.43 9.35
C VAL A 129 24.59 25.11 8.65
N ILE A 130 25.71 24.46 8.98
CA ILE A 130 26.08 23.16 8.40
C ILE A 130 25.01 22.10 8.72
N THR A 131 24.51 22.04 9.95
CA THR A 131 23.44 21.10 10.34
C THR A 131 22.13 21.37 9.59
N VAL A 132 21.76 22.64 9.39
CA VAL A 132 20.62 23.02 8.54
C VAL A 132 20.83 22.55 7.10
N LEU A 133 22.01 22.79 6.53
CA LEU A 133 22.34 22.38 5.16
C LEU A 133 22.29 20.85 5.00
N ILE A 134 22.77 20.08 5.97
CA ILE A 134 22.66 18.61 5.97
C ILE A 134 21.19 18.18 6.00
N SER A 135 20.37 18.82 6.83
CA SER A 135 18.94 18.52 6.97
C SER A 135 18.17 18.82 5.68
N VAL A 136 18.47 19.95 5.04
CA VAL A 136 17.91 20.32 3.73
C VAL A 136 18.42 19.37 2.65
N GLY A 137 19.71 19.06 2.63
CA GLY A 137 20.33 18.13 1.69
C GLY A 137 19.72 16.74 1.72
N TRP A 138 19.37 16.24 2.91
CA TRP A 138 18.63 14.99 3.09
C TRP A 138 17.27 15.03 2.38
N VAL A 139 16.47 16.08 2.63
CA VAL A 139 15.15 16.24 1.99
C VAL A 139 15.30 16.34 0.48
N THR A 140 16.26 17.13 -0.01
CA THR A 140 16.56 17.28 -1.43
C THR A 140 16.91 15.94 -2.07
N LEU A 141 17.79 15.14 -1.46
CA LEU A 141 18.16 13.82 -1.97
C LEU A 141 16.95 12.89 -2.10
N LEU A 142 16.08 12.86 -1.08
CA LEU A 142 14.86 12.05 -1.12
C LEU A 142 13.86 12.53 -2.18
N GLN A 143 13.71 13.85 -2.35
CA GLN A 143 12.83 14.43 -3.38
C GLN A 143 13.35 14.11 -4.79
N VAL A 144 14.64 14.31 -5.06
CA VAL A 144 15.27 13.97 -6.34
C VAL A 144 15.06 12.48 -6.63
N SER A 145 15.34 11.61 -5.67
CA SER A 145 15.17 10.16 -5.85
C SER A 145 13.72 9.76 -6.13
N THR A 146 12.77 10.43 -5.49
CA THR A 146 11.33 10.23 -5.72
C THR A 146 10.94 10.62 -7.13
N VAL A 147 11.38 11.80 -7.59
CA VAL A 147 11.13 12.28 -8.96
C VAL A 147 11.78 11.35 -9.98
N THR A 148 13.05 10.97 -9.79
CA THR A 148 13.75 10.02 -10.68
C THR A 148 12.99 8.71 -10.79
N LYS A 149 12.57 8.13 -9.66
CA LYS A 149 11.80 6.87 -9.67
C LYS A 149 10.47 7.05 -10.39
N ILE A 150 9.74 8.13 -10.13
CA ILE A 150 8.47 8.42 -10.81
C ILE A 150 8.67 8.48 -12.32
N ILE A 151 9.71 9.18 -12.79
CA ILE A 151 10.05 9.28 -14.22
C ILE A 151 10.35 7.89 -14.79
N VAL A 152 11.15 7.09 -14.09
CA VAL A 152 11.49 5.72 -14.50
C VAL A 152 10.23 4.83 -14.56
N ASP A 153 9.38 4.88 -13.54
CA ASP A 153 8.13 4.10 -13.48
C ASP A 153 7.19 4.49 -14.63
N VAL A 154 7.08 5.79 -14.95
CA VAL A 154 6.30 6.29 -16.09
C VAL A 154 6.92 5.86 -17.42
N ALA A 155 8.24 5.94 -17.58
CA ALA A 155 8.91 5.49 -18.79
C ALA A 155 8.74 3.97 -19.02
N ILE A 156 8.86 3.17 -17.95
CA ILE A 156 8.61 1.73 -17.99
C ILE A 156 7.15 1.44 -18.35
N LEU A 157 6.21 2.18 -17.77
CA LEU A 157 4.78 2.04 -18.07
C LEU A 157 4.49 2.33 -19.55
N ILE A 158 5.03 3.43 -20.10
CA ILE A 158 4.85 3.78 -21.51
C ILE A 158 5.46 2.69 -22.41
N GLY A 159 6.61 2.12 -22.02
CA GLY A 159 7.27 1.06 -22.78
C GLY A 159 6.61 -0.33 -22.67
N LYS A 160 6.00 -0.65 -21.54
CA LYS A 160 5.39 -1.98 -21.28
C LYS A 160 3.87 -1.87 -21.31
N ARG A 161 3.25 -2.29 -22.42
CA ARG A 161 1.79 -2.32 -22.63
C ARG A 161 1.00 -3.15 -21.60
N ARG A 162 1.63 -3.93 -20.72
CA ARG A 162 0.96 -4.67 -19.63
C ARG A 162 1.82 -4.67 -18.37
N LEU A 163 1.30 -4.08 -17.29
CA LEU A 163 1.94 -4.15 -15.99
C LEU A 163 1.45 -5.40 -15.23
N PRO A 164 2.36 -6.25 -14.70
CA PRO A 164 2.01 -7.38 -13.82
C PRO A 164 1.51 -6.95 -12.41
N VAL A 165 1.22 -5.67 -12.21
CA VAL A 165 0.90 -5.08 -10.90
C VAL A 165 -0.55 -5.35 -10.48
N ALA A 166 -1.44 -5.67 -11.43
CA ALA A 166 -2.88 -5.75 -11.17
C ALA A 166 -3.30 -6.88 -10.21
N GLU A 167 -2.69 -8.06 -10.30
CA GLU A 167 -3.10 -9.23 -9.48
C GLU A 167 -2.74 -9.09 -8.00
N SER A 168 -1.57 -8.50 -7.70
CA SER A 168 -1.15 -8.30 -6.30
C SER A 168 -2.02 -7.27 -5.58
N ASN A 169 -2.57 -6.29 -6.29
CA ASN A 169 -3.41 -5.27 -5.67
C ASN A 169 -4.82 -5.78 -5.39
N ALA A 170 -5.38 -6.59 -6.30
CA ALA A 170 -6.71 -7.16 -6.12
C ALA A 170 -6.78 -8.07 -4.88
N SER A 171 -5.76 -8.89 -4.65
CA SER A 171 -5.67 -9.74 -3.45
C SER A 171 -5.59 -8.92 -2.15
N GLU A 172 -4.86 -7.81 -2.14
CA GLU A 172 -4.79 -6.91 -0.98
C GLU A 172 -6.12 -6.22 -0.70
N GLN A 173 -6.85 -5.82 -1.74
CA GLN A 173 -8.14 -5.14 -1.59
C GLN A 173 -9.23 -6.09 -1.07
N VAL A 174 -9.29 -7.32 -1.60
CA VAL A 174 -10.19 -8.35 -1.05
C VAL A 174 -9.82 -8.64 0.41
N ALA A 175 -8.53 -8.65 0.74
CA ALA A 175 -8.05 -8.78 2.12
C ALA A 175 -8.35 -7.58 3.03
N ASP A 176 -8.74 -6.43 2.48
CA ASP A 176 -9.24 -5.30 3.25
C ASP A 176 -10.75 -5.44 3.56
N GLU A 177 -11.52 -6.35 2.95
CA GLU A 177 -12.92 -6.57 3.33
C GLU A 177 -13.09 -7.54 4.51
N PHE A 178 -12.12 -8.44 4.70
CA PHE A 178 -12.18 -9.50 5.72
C PHE A 178 -11.01 -9.40 6.68
N TRP A 179 -11.07 -10.21 7.75
CA TRP A 179 -9.86 -10.52 8.49
C TRP A 179 -8.91 -11.29 7.58
N SER A 180 -7.66 -10.85 7.55
CA SER A 180 -6.63 -11.47 6.73
C SER A 180 -5.39 -11.87 7.54
N VAL A 181 -4.76 -12.98 7.16
CA VAL A 181 -3.45 -13.41 7.64
C VAL A 181 -2.41 -12.84 6.68
N SER A 182 -1.72 -11.77 7.09
CA SER A 182 -0.74 -11.09 6.25
C SER A 182 0.65 -11.73 6.31
N LEU A 183 0.92 -12.48 7.37
CA LEU A 183 2.16 -13.23 7.56
C LEU A 183 1.84 -14.51 8.35
N CYS A 184 2.29 -15.67 7.86
CA CYS A 184 2.21 -16.93 8.60
C CYS A 184 3.58 -17.64 8.55
N HIS A 185 4.03 -18.10 9.70
CA HIS A 185 5.29 -18.80 9.87
C HIS A 185 5.13 -19.97 10.83
N ALA A 186 5.38 -21.17 10.32
CA ALA A 186 5.45 -22.42 11.07
C ALA A 186 6.14 -23.47 10.20
N GLU A 187 6.90 -24.38 10.79
CA GLU A 187 7.73 -25.35 10.06
C GLU A 187 6.93 -26.61 9.64
N THR A 188 5.77 -26.85 10.25
CA THR A 188 4.96 -28.05 10.01
C THR A 188 3.53 -27.71 9.61
N ASP A 189 2.91 -28.54 8.77
CA ASP A 189 1.53 -28.33 8.30
C ASP A 189 0.53 -28.28 9.47
N GLY A 190 0.68 -29.17 10.46
CA GLY A 190 -0.19 -29.21 11.64
C GLY A 190 -0.14 -27.93 12.47
N GLU A 191 1.03 -27.32 12.61
CA GLU A 191 1.14 -26.02 13.28
C GLU A 191 0.46 -24.91 12.49
N VAL A 192 0.61 -24.90 11.15
CA VAL A 192 -0.06 -23.92 10.29
C VAL A 192 -1.57 -24.02 10.44
N VAL A 193 -2.14 -25.22 10.32
CA VAL A 193 -3.58 -25.45 10.52
C VAL A 193 -4.02 -24.93 11.89
N ALA A 194 -3.29 -25.28 12.95
CA ALA A 194 -3.66 -24.90 14.29
C ALA A 194 -3.49 -23.38 14.57
N LEU A 195 -2.59 -22.69 13.87
CA LEU A 195 -2.48 -21.22 13.89
C LEU A 195 -3.67 -20.55 13.16
N LEU A 196 -4.09 -21.10 12.02
CA LEU A 196 -5.20 -20.58 11.22
C LEU A 196 -6.55 -20.78 11.90
N GLU A 197 -6.78 -21.95 12.50
CA GLU A 197 -7.96 -22.21 13.33
C GLU A 197 -8.01 -21.27 14.54
N ALA A 198 -6.89 -21.09 15.24
CA ALA A 198 -6.79 -20.14 16.34
C ALA A 198 -7.06 -18.70 15.89
N ALA A 199 -6.57 -18.30 14.71
CA ALA A 199 -6.86 -16.99 14.13
C ALA A 199 -8.36 -16.79 13.86
N GLN A 200 -8.99 -17.78 13.21
CA GLN A 200 -10.40 -17.73 12.89
C GLN A 200 -11.28 -17.72 14.15
N GLN A 201 -10.93 -18.53 15.16
CA GLN A 201 -11.62 -18.60 16.44
C GLN A 201 -11.46 -17.31 17.25
N GLN A 202 -10.23 -16.77 17.36
CA GLN A 202 -9.96 -15.53 18.10
C GLN A 202 -10.73 -14.33 17.53
N ARG A 203 -10.92 -14.29 16.21
CA ARG A 203 -11.67 -13.22 15.55
C ARG A 203 -13.16 -13.48 15.44
N ARG A 204 -13.61 -14.70 15.76
CA ARG A 204 -14.97 -15.16 15.49
C ARG A 204 -15.36 -14.80 14.04
N ALA A 205 -14.39 -14.93 13.13
CA ALA A 205 -14.56 -14.56 11.75
C ALA A 205 -15.16 -15.73 11.00
N ASP A 206 -16.26 -15.50 10.29
CA ASP A 206 -16.86 -16.53 9.43
C ASP A 206 -15.95 -16.83 8.24
N THR A 207 -15.17 -15.82 7.82
CA THR A 207 -14.22 -15.89 6.71
C THR A 207 -12.88 -15.29 7.11
N LEU A 208 -11.81 -16.03 6.82
CA LEU A 208 -10.43 -15.63 7.00
C LEU A 208 -9.71 -15.73 5.66
N ILE A 209 -9.10 -14.62 5.21
CA ILE A 209 -8.27 -14.59 4.01
C ILE A 209 -6.81 -14.84 4.40
N ILE A 210 -6.08 -15.60 3.60
CA ILE A 210 -4.66 -15.89 3.85
C ILE A 210 -3.88 -15.41 2.63
N LEU A 211 -3.02 -14.40 2.81
CA LEU A 211 -2.22 -13.85 1.72
C LEU A 211 -1.06 -14.79 1.39
N ARG A 212 -1.04 -15.36 0.17
CA ARG A 212 0.01 -16.33 -0.25
C ARG A 212 1.40 -15.74 -0.17
N GLN A 213 1.54 -14.46 -0.49
CA GLN A 213 2.82 -13.76 -0.42
C GLN A 213 3.35 -13.66 1.01
N GLY A 214 2.48 -13.72 2.02
CA GLY A 214 2.81 -13.71 3.46
C GLY A 214 3.22 -15.06 4.04
N LEU A 215 3.20 -16.14 3.25
CA LEU A 215 3.51 -17.48 3.72
C LEU A 215 5.01 -17.74 3.60
N THR A 216 5.65 -18.07 4.71
CA THR A 216 7.13 -18.00 4.83
C THR A 216 7.83 -19.34 4.60
N THR A 217 7.18 -20.46 4.90
CA THR A 217 7.68 -21.85 4.77
C THR A 217 6.88 -22.62 3.72
N GLU A 218 7.36 -23.80 3.31
CA GLU A 218 6.60 -24.70 2.43
C GLU A 218 5.32 -25.17 3.11
N ALA A 219 5.41 -25.60 4.38
CA ALA A 219 4.27 -25.97 5.20
C ALA A 219 3.19 -24.87 5.23
N ALA A 220 3.61 -23.62 5.40
CA ALA A 220 2.70 -22.48 5.38
C ALA A 220 1.99 -22.30 4.04
N ARG A 221 2.52 -22.80 2.92
CA ARG A 221 1.90 -22.74 1.58
C ARG A 221 1.07 -23.98 1.24
N THR A 222 1.47 -25.16 1.72
CA THR A 222 0.80 -26.44 1.45
C THR A 222 -0.44 -26.60 2.31
N ALA A 223 -0.36 -26.35 3.62
CA ALA A 223 -1.50 -26.55 4.52
C ALA A 223 -2.75 -25.73 4.13
N PRO A 224 -2.66 -24.43 3.79
CA PRO A 224 -3.84 -23.68 3.34
C PRO A 224 -4.40 -24.17 2.02
N ARG A 225 -3.62 -24.81 1.13
CA ARG A 225 -4.14 -25.39 -0.12
C ARG A 225 -5.08 -26.55 0.15
N VAL A 226 -4.72 -27.38 1.14
CA VAL A 226 -5.57 -28.51 1.57
C VAL A 226 -6.84 -28.00 2.24
N LEU A 227 -6.75 -26.91 3.02
CA LEU A 227 -7.92 -26.30 3.67
C LEU A 227 -8.80 -25.48 2.70
N ALA A 228 -8.20 -24.82 1.71
CA ALA A 228 -8.89 -23.97 0.74
C ALA A 228 -9.24 -24.77 -0.51
N GLU A 229 -10.15 -25.73 -0.37
CA GLU A 229 -10.38 -26.76 -1.38
C GLU A 229 -10.87 -26.27 -2.77
N ARG A 230 -11.34 -25.02 -2.99
CA ARG A 230 -12.22 -24.76 -4.15
C ARG A 230 -12.20 -23.40 -4.86
N LEU A 231 -11.20 -22.53 -4.68
CA LEU A 231 -11.25 -21.16 -5.27
C LEU A 231 -10.24 -20.85 -6.39
N GLY A 232 -9.51 -21.86 -6.88
CA GLY A 232 -8.54 -21.70 -7.97
C GLY A 232 -7.19 -21.15 -7.49
N GLU A 233 -6.09 -21.69 -8.02
CA GLU A 233 -4.72 -21.36 -7.56
C GLU A 233 -4.26 -19.93 -7.91
N ASP A 234 -4.97 -19.25 -8.82
CA ASP A 234 -4.47 -18.06 -9.51
C ASP A 234 -4.65 -16.75 -8.74
N ALA A 235 -5.43 -16.73 -7.65
CA ALA A 235 -5.78 -15.45 -6.99
C ALA A 235 -4.75 -14.95 -5.97
N GLY A 236 -3.66 -15.68 -5.72
CA GLY A 236 -2.64 -15.27 -4.73
C GLY A 236 -3.12 -15.21 -3.28
N ILE A 237 -4.32 -15.71 -2.98
CA ILE A 237 -4.91 -15.79 -1.64
C ILE A 237 -5.56 -17.16 -1.42
N TYR A 238 -5.61 -17.60 -0.17
CA TYR A 238 -6.42 -18.73 0.26
C TYR A 238 -7.60 -18.23 1.09
N LEU A 239 -8.74 -18.87 0.97
CA LEU A 239 -9.95 -18.53 1.71
C LEU A 239 -10.31 -19.67 2.66
N MET A 240 -10.50 -19.35 3.93
CA MET A 240 -10.99 -20.27 4.94
C MET A 240 -12.32 -19.75 5.46
N ALA A 241 -13.41 -20.45 5.14
CA ALA A 241 -14.78 -20.09 5.54
C ALA A 241 -15.41 -21.19 6.41
N LYS A 242 -16.16 -20.82 7.45
CA LYS A 242 -16.84 -21.78 8.36
C LYS A 242 -18.10 -22.37 7.76
N GLN A 243 -18.97 -21.52 7.22
CA GLN A 243 -20.25 -21.83 6.58
C GLN A 243 -20.55 -20.72 5.59
N ASP A 244 -21.17 -21.07 4.45
CA ASP A 244 -21.55 -20.18 3.34
C ASP A 244 -20.52 -19.12 2.94
N TYR A 245 -19.94 -19.31 1.77
CA TYR A 245 -19.01 -18.32 1.24
C TYR A 245 -19.69 -16.94 1.09
N PRO A 246 -19.20 -15.90 1.79
CA PRO A 246 -19.80 -14.58 1.72
C PRO A 246 -19.67 -14.08 0.28
N THR A 247 -20.75 -13.49 -0.24
CA THR A 247 -20.65 -12.69 -1.45
C THR A 247 -19.78 -11.49 -1.12
N LEU A 248 -18.63 -11.38 -1.80
CA LEU A 248 -17.78 -10.20 -1.74
C LEU A 248 -18.60 -9.00 -2.22
N SER A 249 -18.51 -7.89 -1.50
CA SER A 249 -19.13 -6.66 -1.98
C SER A 249 -18.31 -6.20 -3.18
N VAL A 250 -18.95 -5.83 -4.28
CA VAL A 250 -18.21 -5.11 -5.32
C VAL A 250 -17.86 -3.77 -4.69
N PRO A 251 -16.57 -3.40 -4.59
CA PRO A 251 -16.19 -2.15 -3.94
C PRO A 251 -16.95 -1.00 -4.60
N ASP A 252 -17.84 -0.36 -3.84
CA ASP A 252 -18.50 0.85 -4.31
C ASP A 252 -17.39 1.87 -4.58
N PRO A 253 -17.35 2.49 -5.77
CA PRO A 253 -16.40 3.56 -6.08
C PRO A 253 -16.70 4.79 -5.23
N GLN A 254 -16.62 4.68 -3.91
CA GLN A 254 -16.70 5.84 -3.05
C GLN A 254 -15.51 6.74 -3.41
N PRO A 255 -15.77 8.00 -3.82
CA PRO A 255 -14.71 8.96 -3.92
C PRO A 255 -14.10 9.04 -2.52
N ARG A 256 -12.84 8.60 -2.36
CA ARG A 256 -12.14 8.73 -1.08
C ARG A 256 -12.23 10.21 -0.70
N ALA A 257 -13.11 10.55 0.25
CA ALA A 257 -13.48 11.90 0.64
C ALA A 257 -12.39 12.62 1.45
N GLY A 258 -11.12 12.35 1.11
CA GLY A 258 -9.99 13.12 1.58
C GLY A 258 -9.74 14.26 0.62
N ILE A 259 -9.36 15.43 1.16
CA ILE A 259 -8.70 16.48 0.38
C ILE A 259 -7.61 15.78 -0.43
N SER A 260 -7.74 15.79 -1.76
CA SER A 260 -6.79 15.11 -2.65
C SER A 260 -5.40 15.59 -2.27
N PHE A 261 -4.45 14.67 -2.07
CA PHE A 261 -3.05 15.00 -1.81
C PHE A 261 -2.53 16.09 -2.77
N VAL A 262 -2.99 16.07 -4.02
CA VAL A 262 -2.69 17.08 -5.04
C VAL A 262 -3.20 18.46 -4.63
N ALA A 263 -4.43 18.57 -4.15
CA ALA A 263 -4.99 19.84 -3.69
C ALA A 263 -4.20 20.38 -2.49
N THR A 264 -3.92 19.56 -1.47
CA THR A 264 -3.10 19.96 -0.32
C THR A 264 -1.69 20.40 -0.75
N PHE A 265 -1.08 19.67 -1.67
CA PHE A 265 0.24 19.99 -2.21
C PHE A 265 0.24 21.32 -2.97
N VAL A 266 -0.71 21.54 -3.89
CA VAL A 266 -0.85 22.78 -4.66
C VAL A 266 -1.11 23.97 -3.72
N CYS A 267 -1.99 23.81 -2.73
CA CYS A 267 -2.21 24.84 -1.72
C CYS A 267 -0.94 25.15 -0.92
N GLY A 268 -0.16 24.13 -0.54
CA GLY A 268 1.11 24.30 0.16
C GLY A 268 2.15 25.04 -0.68
N VAL A 269 2.29 24.69 -1.96
CA VAL A 269 3.17 25.40 -2.91
C VAL A 269 2.72 26.84 -3.09
N GLY A 270 1.41 27.09 -3.21
CA GLY A 270 0.84 28.44 -3.31
C GLY A 270 1.11 29.29 -2.06
N ALA A 271 0.99 28.72 -0.87
CA ALA A 271 1.32 29.40 0.39
C ALA A 271 2.81 29.72 0.49
N ALA A 272 3.69 28.77 0.13
CA ALA A 272 5.14 28.98 0.10
C ALA A 272 5.54 30.06 -0.91
N LEU A 273 4.90 30.08 -2.08
CA LEU A 273 5.07 31.10 -3.10
C LEU A 273 4.73 32.50 -2.56
N ALA A 274 3.56 32.65 -1.93
CA ALA A 274 3.11 33.92 -1.36
C ALA A 274 4.03 34.42 -0.23
N ALA A 275 4.41 33.54 0.71
CA ALA A 275 5.30 33.90 1.81
C ALA A 275 6.69 34.30 1.31
N THR A 276 7.22 33.59 0.31
CA THR A 276 8.54 33.90 -0.25
C THR A 276 8.52 35.17 -1.08
N ALA A 277 7.40 35.50 -1.74
CA ALA A 277 7.24 36.74 -2.48
C ALA A 277 7.36 37.97 -1.55
N LEU A 278 6.80 37.91 -0.33
CA LEU A 278 6.98 38.96 0.67
C LEU A 278 8.47 39.15 0.99
N PHE A 279 9.16 38.06 1.35
CA PHE A 279 10.58 38.08 1.69
C PHE A 279 11.48 38.62 0.56
N VAL A 280 11.26 38.17 -0.67
CA VAL A 280 11.99 38.65 -1.85
C VAL A 280 11.74 40.13 -2.06
N SER A 281 10.48 40.58 -1.95
CA SER A 281 10.14 41.99 -2.16
C SER A 281 10.78 42.91 -1.13
N GLU A 282 10.83 42.52 0.14
CA GLU A 282 11.48 43.29 1.20
C GLU A 282 13.00 43.32 1.02
N THR A 283 13.59 42.17 0.69
CA THR A 283 15.05 42.04 0.50
C THR A 283 15.52 42.87 -0.68
N GLU A 284 14.83 42.81 -1.82
CA GLU A 284 15.18 43.58 -3.00
C GLU A 284 14.89 45.07 -2.80
N ARG A 285 13.77 45.44 -2.15
CA ARG A 285 13.47 46.84 -1.83
C ARG A 285 14.55 47.46 -0.94
N ALA A 286 15.00 46.74 0.08
CA ALA A 286 16.10 47.21 0.95
C ALA A 286 17.43 47.35 0.20
N ALA A 287 17.67 46.52 -0.82
CA ALA A 287 18.88 46.58 -1.64
C ALA A 287 18.82 47.68 -2.74
N CYS A 288 17.64 48.19 -3.06
CA CYS A 288 17.47 49.25 -4.05
C CYS A 288 17.44 50.62 -3.36
N ALA A 289 18.48 51.42 -3.51
CA ALA A 289 18.53 52.75 -2.91
C ALA A 289 17.52 53.73 -3.53
N GLN A 290 17.52 53.89 -4.87
CA GLN A 290 16.63 54.84 -5.58
C GLN A 290 16.02 54.30 -6.89
N GLU A 291 16.68 53.35 -7.56
CA GLU A 291 16.20 52.83 -8.85
C GLU A 291 15.90 51.32 -8.77
N CYS A 292 14.61 50.99 -8.68
CA CYS A 292 14.11 49.60 -8.59
C CYS A 292 13.62 49.05 -9.94
N SER A 293 13.84 49.78 -11.04
CA SER A 293 13.31 49.38 -12.35
C SER A 293 13.86 48.01 -12.75
N GLY A 294 12.98 47.11 -13.19
CA GLY A 294 13.34 45.74 -13.56
C GLY A 294 13.66 44.79 -12.39
N ARG A 295 13.36 45.15 -11.14
CA ARG A 295 13.59 44.28 -9.97
C ARG A 295 12.28 43.85 -9.30
N PRO A 296 12.25 42.67 -8.65
CA PRO A 296 11.08 42.20 -7.90
C PRO A 296 10.94 42.88 -6.53
N ALA A 297 10.93 44.23 -6.48
CA ALA A 297 10.91 45.02 -5.24
C ALA A 297 9.49 45.27 -4.67
N THR A 298 8.44 44.94 -5.43
CA THR A 298 7.05 44.94 -4.96
C THR A 298 6.53 43.53 -4.81
N TYR A 299 5.54 43.31 -3.94
CA TYR A 299 4.97 41.97 -3.74
C TYR A 299 4.46 41.34 -5.05
N SER A 300 3.77 42.12 -5.89
CA SER A 300 3.23 41.65 -7.17
C SER A 300 4.33 41.27 -8.17
N THR A 301 5.40 42.06 -8.26
CA THR A 301 6.54 41.76 -9.16
C THR A 301 7.35 40.56 -8.65
N ALA A 302 7.56 40.44 -7.33
CA ALA A 302 8.17 39.27 -6.71
C ALA A 302 7.34 37.99 -6.91
N LEU A 303 6.02 38.07 -6.72
CA LEU A 303 5.11 36.95 -6.94
C LEU A 303 5.11 36.50 -8.41
N ALA A 304 5.02 37.44 -9.35
CA ALA A 304 5.07 37.15 -10.78
C ALA A 304 6.42 36.53 -11.19
N TRP A 305 7.53 37.05 -10.66
CA TRP A 305 8.86 36.51 -10.91
C TRP A 305 9.01 35.08 -10.36
N LEU A 306 8.61 34.82 -9.11
CA LEU A 306 8.63 33.48 -8.53
C LEU A 306 7.70 32.51 -9.26
N LEU A 307 6.51 32.96 -9.67
CA LEU A 307 5.56 32.14 -10.42
C LEU A 307 6.13 31.71 -11.77
N ARG A 308 6.82 32.60 -12.49
CA ARG A 308 7.53 32.23 -13.74
C ARG A 308 8.58 31.17 -13.49
N ASN A 309 9.41 31.31 -12.45
CA ASN A 309 10.39 30.30 -12.07
C ASN A 309 9.72 28.96 -11.72
N LEU A 310 8.62 28.98 -10.96
CA LEU A 310 7.82 27.79 -10.62
C LEU A 310 7.23 27.11 -11.86
N LEU A 311 6.80 27.88 -12.85
CA LEU A 311 6.27 27.37 -14.12
C LEU A 311 7.36 27.05 -15.14
N LEU A 312 8.64 27.16 -14.76
CA LEU A 312 9.80 26.93 -15.63
C LEU A 312 9.80 27.83 -16.88
N ILE A 313 9.17 29.00 -16.79
CA ILE A 313 9.13 29.98 -17.87
C ILE A 313 10.44 30.79 -17.79
N PRO A 314 11.25 30.85 -18.88
CA PRO A 314 12.48 31.64 -18.88
C PRO A 314 12.19 33.10 -18.50
N GLY A 315 13.08 33.66 -17.66
CA GLY A 315 12.96 35.03 -17.18
C GLY A 315 13.09 36.05 -18.32
N GLY A 316 12.39 37.18 -18.19
CA GLY A 316 12.69 38.37 -19.00
C GLY A 316 13.90 39.11 -18.41
N ASP A 317 14.25 40.27 -18.99
CA ASP A 317 15.43 41.07 -18.59
C ASP A 317 15.41 41.54 -17.12
N ALA A 318 14.26 41.45 -16.46
CA ALA A 318 14.06 41.78 -15.06
C ALA A 318 14.42 40.61 -14.13
N GLY A 319 15.47 40.77 -13.31
CA GLY A 319 15.94 39.76 -12.36
C GLY A 319 16.37 40.35 -11.00
N PRO A 320 16.45 39.52 -9.95
CA PRO A 320 16.90 39.98 -8.64
C PRO A 320 18.38 40.39 -8.62
N ALA A 321 18.67 41.47 -7.91
CA ALA A 321 20.04 41.92 -7.71
C ALA A 321 20.74 41.14 -6.58
N THR A 322 19.99 40.74 -5.55
CA THR A 322 20.58 40.09 -4.37
C THR A 322 20.83 38.60 -4.60
N LEU A 323 21.96 38.11 -4.06
CA LEU A 323 22.30 36.68 -4.10
C LEU A 323 21.21 35.82 -3.43
N ARG A 324 20.61 36.32 -2.34
CA ARG A 324 19.54 35.62 -1.60
C ARG A 324 18.32 35.37 -2.48
N ALA A 325 17.84 36.39 -3.17
CA ALA A 325 16.72 36.24 -4.08
C ALA A 325 17.08 35.35 -5.29
N ARG A 326 18.30 35.45 -5.84
CA ARG A 326 18.75 34.52 -6.90
C ARG A 326 18.70 33.06 -6.48
N VAL A 327 19.22 32.74 -5.28
CA VAL A 327 19.16 31.38 -4.72
C VAL A 327 17.71 30.91 -4.58
N ILE A 328 16.83 31.77 -4.06
CA ILE A 328 15.40 31.46 -3.96
C ILE A 328 14.79 31.16 -5.34
N GLY A 329 15.13 31.93 -6.38
CA GLY A 329 14.67 31.69 -7.74
C GLY A 329 15.03 30.29 -8.24
N VAL A 330 16.30 29.91 -8.06
CA VAL A 330 16.80 28.56 -8.41
C VAL A 330 16.03 27.47 -7.63
N LEU A 331 15.76 27.69 -6.35
CA LEU A 331 14.95 26.75 -5.55
C LEU A 331 13.52 26.63 -6.08
N PHE A 332 12.91 27.72 -6.55
CA PHE A 332 11.57 27.70 -7.15
C PHE A 332 11.54 27.03 -8.52
N VAL A 333 12.61 27.10 -9.32
CA VAL A 333 12.77 26.30 -10.53
C VAL A 333 12.77 24.79 -10.18
N ALA A 334 13.55 24.39 -9.18
CA ALA A 334 13.55 23.00 -8.73
C ALA A 334 12.18 22.56 -8.20
N LEU A 335 11.51 23.39 -7.38
CA LEU A 335 10.15 23.14 -6.90
C LEU A 335 9.14 23.06 -8.04
N GLY A 336 9.31 23.85 -9.09
CA GLY A 336 8.50 23.83 -10.31
C GLY A 336 8.57 22.50 -11.04
N ALA A 337 9.79 21.99 -11.24
CA ALA A 337 10.02 20.68 -11.85
C ALA A 337 9.37 19.55 -11.02
N VAL A 338 9.50 19.58 -9.69
CA VAL A 338 8.83 18.63 -8.78
C VAL A 338 7.31 18.74 -8.90
N THR A 339 6.78 19.96 -8.90
CA THR A 339 5.34 20.23 -9.00
C THR A 339 4.77 19.66 -10.29
N MET A 340 5.42 19.91 -11.43
CA MET A 340 5.04 19.37 -12.72
C MET A 340 5.08 17.82 -12.73
N ALA A 341 6.12 17.21 -12.15
CA ALA A 341 6.21 15.75 -12.04
C ALA A 341 5.08 15.16 -11.20
N VAL A 342 4.74 15.78 -10.06
CA VAL A 342 3.63 15.36 -9.20
C VAL A 342 2.29 15.45 -9.92
N LEU A 343 2.02 16.57 -10.60
CA LEU A 343 0.79 16.79 -11.36
C LEU A 343 0.67 15.80 -12.53
N LEU A 344 1.74 15.61 -13.30
CA LEU A 344 1.77 14.65 -14.39
C LEU A 344 1.53 13.22 -13.88
N THR A 345 2.14 12.84 -12.76
CA THR A 345 1.92 11.53 -12.13
C THR A 345 0.47 11.35 -11.69
N ALA A 346 -0.14 12.39 -11.12
CA ALA A 346 -1.54 12.34 -10.74
C ALA A 346 -2.45 12.17 -11.96
N LEU A 347 -2.18 12.89 -13.05
CA LEU A 347 -2.90 12.76 -14.31
C LEU A 347 -2.76 11.35 -14.92
N ILE A 348 -1.55 10.80 -14.98
CA ILE A 348 -1.28 9.46 -15.54
C ILE A 348 -1.85 8.35 -14.65
N ARG A 349 -1.77 8.49 -13.33
CA ARG A 349 -2.27 7.45 -12.41
C ARG A 349 -3.79 7.40 -12.31
N THR A 350 -4.49 8.47 -12.68
CA THR A 350 -5.97 8.50 -12.63
C THR A 350 -6.62 7.47 -13.56
N PRO A 351 -6.29 7.39 -14.87
CA PRO A 351 -6.85 6.35 -15.75
C PRO A 351 -6.40 4.95 -15.35
N LEU A 352 -5.13 4.76 -14.95
CA LEU A 352 -4.64 3.45 -14.49
C LEU A 352 -5.39 2.96 -13.25
N ARG A 353 -5.76 3.86 -12.34
CA ARG A 353 -6.59 3.52 -11.19
C ARG A 353 -7.99 3.10 -11.61
N ASN A 354 -8.54 3.68 -12.67
CA ASN A 354 -9.83 3.29 -13.20
C ASN A 354 -9.77 1.90 -13.86
N GLU A 355 -8.73 1.62 -14.65
CA GLU A 355 -8.48 0.28 -15.21
C GLU A 355 -8.24 -0.76 -14.10
N GLN A 356 -7.46 -0.41 -13.07
CA GLN A 356 -7.26 -1.27 -11.91
C GLN A 356 -8.57 -1.59 -11.22
N ARG A 357 -9.44 -0.60 -11.00
CA ARG A 357 -10.79 -0.83 -10.44
C ARG A 357 -11.64 -1.76 -11.30
N GLU A 358 -11.53 -1.64 -12.63
CA GLU A 358 -12.24 -2.54 -13.53
C GLU A 358 -11.74 -3.98 -13.39
N ILE A 359 -10.41 -4.17 -13.36
CA ILE A 359 -9.79 -5.49 -13.12
C ILE A 359 -10.19 -6.02 -11.73
N GLU A 360 -10.13 -5.21 -10.70
CA GLU A 360 -10.53 -5.54 -9.33
C GLU A 360 -11.99 -6.00 -9.29
N SER A 361 -12.91 -5.22 -9.85
CA SER A 361 -14.32 -5.59 -9.93
C SER A 361 -14.55 -6.86 -10.77
N SER A 362 -13.72 -7.12 -11.79
CA SER A 362 -13.80 -8.36 -12.58
C SER A 362 -13.36 -9.58 -11.78
N ILE A 363 -12.37 -9.44 -10.90
CA ILE A 363 -11.89 -10.51 -10.01
C ILE A 363 -12.97 -10.80 -8.98
N VAL A 364 -13.52 -9.77 -8.33
CA VAL A 364 -14.62 -9.92 -7.37
C VAL A 364 -15.85 -10.56 -8.02
N ARG A 365 -16.20 -10.17 -9.25
CA ARG A 365 -17.30 -10.79 -10.02
C ARG A 365 -17.03 -12.25 -10.34
N ARG A 366 -15.83 -12.60 -10.83
CA ARG A 366 -15.44 -13.99 -11.09
C ARG A 366 -15.48 -14.83 -9.82
N TRP A 367 -15.02 -14.25 -8.72
CA TRP A 367 -15.06 -14.89 -7.41
C TRP A 367 -16.50 -15.18 -6.96
N ASN A 368 -17.36 -14.17 -6.97
CA ASN A 368 -18.78 -14.34 -6.63
C ASN A 368 -19.48 -15.36 -7.55
N GLY A 369 -19.12 -15.40 -8.83
CA GLY A 369 -19.60 -16.40 -9.77
C GLY A 369 -19.15 -17.83 -9.41
N ALA A 370 -17.87 -18.03 -9.10
CA ALA A 370 -17.34 -19.32 -8.66
C ALA A 370 -18.01 -19.79 -7.35
N LEU A 371 -18.23 -18.87 -6.41
CA LEU A 371 -18.95 -19.15 -5.18
C LEU A 371 -20.40 -19.55 -5.42
N ALA A 372 -21.10 -18.89 -6.34
CA ALA A 372 -22.47 -19.26 -6.71
C ALA A 372 -22.52 -20.69 -7.30
N LEU A 373 -21.58 -21.04 -8.18
CA LEU A 373 -21.49 -22.40 -8.74
C LEU A 373 -21.18 -23.46 -7.67
N SER A 374 -20.31 -23.15 -6.70
CA SER A 374 -20.01 -24.08 -5.60
C SER A 374 -21.23 -24.36 -4.71
N ARG A 375 -22.04 -23.33 -4.41
CA ARG A 375 -23.30 -23.47 -3.66
C ARG A 375 -24.31 -24.37 -4.38
N VAL A 376 -24.44 -24.23 -5.70
CA VAL A 376 -25.30 -25.12 -6.51
C VAL A 376 -24.78 -26.56 -6.48
N ARG A 377 -23.46 -26.77 -6.53
CA ARG A 377 -22.90 -28.13 -6.43
C ARG A 377 -23.19 -28.78 -5.09
N ASP A 378 -23.09 -28.04 -3.99
CA ASP A 378 -23.28 -28.60 -2.64
C ASP A 378 -24.76 -28.83 -2.30
N THR A 379 -25.69 -28.04 -2.87
CA THR A 379 -27.15 -28.30 -2.76
C THR A 379 -27.59 -29.51 -3.59
N VAL A 380 -26.91 -29.80 -4.70
CA VAL A 380 -27.12 -31.02 -5.50
C VAL A 380 -26.28 -32.17 -4.90
N SER A 381 -26.62 -32.59 -3.68
CA SER A 381 -26.04 -33.81 -3.10
C SER A 381 -26.54 -35.08 -3.80
N PRO A 382 -25.73 -36.17 -3.85
CA PRO A 382 -25.79 -37.20 -4.89
C PRO A 382 -26.92 -38.27 -4.89
N PRO A 383 -27.78 -38.52 -3.87
CA PRO A 383 -28.70 -39.65 -4.00
C PRO A 383 -29.76 -39.45 -5.11
N MET A 384 -30.06 -38.21 -5.49
CA MET A 384 -30.95 -37.91 -6.62
C MET A 384 -30.21 -37.66 -7.93
N ALA A 385 -28.92 -37.29 -7.90
CA ALA A 385 -28.15 -37.05 -9.12
C ALA A 385 -27.84 -38.36 -9.88
N VAL A 386 -27.63 -39.48 -9.18
CA VAL A 386 -27.48 -40.80 -9.83
C VAL A 386 -28.79 -41.24 -10.48
N VAL A 387 -29.94 -40.93 -9.87
CA VAL A 387 -31.27 -41.26 -10.42
C VAL A 387 -31.64 -40.32 -11.56
N ALA A 388 -31.35 -39.02 -11.46
CA ALA A 388 -31.68 -38.03 -12.47
C ALA A 388 -30.74 -38.09 -13.69
N PHE A 389 -29.43 -38.26 -13.51
CA PHE A 389 -28.52 -38.51 -14.63
C PHE A 389 -28.73 -39.89 -15.25
N GLY A 390 -29.11 -40.91 -14.46
CA GLY A 390 -29.55 -42.20 -14.98
C GLY A 390 -30.80 -42.08 -15.85
N ALA A 391 -31.82 -41.34 -15.39
CA ALA A 391 -33.05 -41.10 -16.14
C ALA A 391 -32.79 -40.28 -17.41
N VAL A 392 -31.96 -39.23 -17.35
CA VAL A 392 -31.60 -38.41 -18.53
C VAL A 392 -30.74 -39.21 -19.51
N ALA A 393 -29.82 -40.06 -19.06
CA ALA A 393 -29.04 -40.93 -19.94
C ALA A 393 -29.92 -41.98 -20.64
N ILE A 394 -30.92 -42.54 -19.96
CA ILE A 394 -31.91 -43.45 -20.55
C ILE A 394 -32.79 -42.70 -21.56
N GLN A 395 -33.19 -41.46 -21.27
CA GLN A 395 -34.05 -40.67 -22.14
C GLN A 395 -33.30 -40.12 -23.37
N VAL A 396 -32.02 -39.77 -23.24
CA VAL A 396 -31.14 -39.40 -24.37
C VAL A 396 -30.76 -40.62 -25.21
N SER A 397 -30.56 -41.80 -24.61
CA SER A 397 -30.36 -43.05 -25.35
C SER A 397 -31.60 -43.44 -26.18
N HIS A 398 -32.81 -43.29 -25.61
CA HIS A 398 -34.05 -43.48 -26.35
C HIS A 398 -34.25 -42.46 -27.48
N PHE A 399 -33.82 -41.21 -27.29
CA PHE A 399 -33.91 -40.18 -28.32
C PHE A 399 -32.91 -40.41 -29.47
N LEU A 400 -31.67 -40.81 -29.16
CA LEU A 400 -30.63 -41.06 -30.16
C LEU A 400 -30.88 -42.34 -30.97
N HIS A 401 -31.58 -43.34 -30.42
CA HIS A 401 -32.02 -44.52 -31.19
C HIS A 401 -33.29 -44.28 -32.03
N GLY A 402 -33.99 -43.14 -31.84
CA GLY A 402 -35.18 -42.77 -32.61
C GLY A 402 -34.91 -41.86 -33.81
N LEU A 403 -33.67 -41.38 -34.01
CA LEU A 403 -33.35 -40.50 -35.13
C LEU A 403 -33.07 -41.33 -36.39
N PRO A 404 -33.83 -41.14 -37.49
CA PRO A 404 -33.57 -41.83 -38.75
C PRO A 404 -32.21 -41.39 -39.29
N ILE A 405 -31.32 -42.36 -39.47
CA ILE A 405 -30.02 -42.16 -40.11
C ILE A 405 -30.29 -41.71 -41.56
N ARG A 406 -30.08 -40.42 -41.81
CA ARG A 406 -30.18 -39.83 -43.15
C ARG A 406 -29.01 -40.39 -43.97
N ARG A 407 -29.29 -41.35 -44.86
CA ARG A 407 -28.33 -41.79 -45.88
C ARG A 407 -28.03 -40.61 -46.78
N GLU A 408 -26.79 -40.12 -46.72
CA GLU A 408 -26.25 -39.22 -47.73
C GLU A 408 -26.15 -40.01 -49.05
N GLU A 409 -26.97 -39.64 -50.03
CA GLU A 409 -26.80 -40.06 -51.41
C GLU A 409 -25.58 -39.35 -51.99
N SER A 410 -24.62 -40.14 -52.46
CA SER A 410 -23.41 -39.68 -53.14
C SER A 410 -23.77 -39.08 -54.50
N PRO A 411 -23.31 -37.87 -54.85
CA PRO A 411 -23.49 -37.34 -56.19
C PRO A 411 -22.52 -38.05 -57.15
N GLY A 412 -23.06 -38.51 -58.28
CA GLY A 412 -22.33 -39.03 -59.43
C GLY A 412 -21.94 -37.96 -60.43
#